data_AF-A0ABD7MUH0-F1
#
_entry.id   AF-A0ABD7MUH0-F1
#
_cell.length_a   1.000
_cell.length_b   1.000
_cell.length_c   1.000
_cell.angle_alpha   90.00
_cell.angle_beta   90.00
_cell.angle_gamma   90.00
#
_symmetry.space_group_name_H-M   'P 1'
#
loop_
_entity.id
_entity.type
_entity.pdbx_description
1 polymer ?
#
loop_
_entity_poly.entity_id
_entity_poly.type
_entity_poly.pdbx_seq_one_letter_code
_entity_poly.pdbx_strand_id
1 'polypeptide(L)'
;MLNTKIPQHPKDSWNLATIGVHPDNWGQGIASALLADGLQRLDAIQAKVSLETSDSRNVTLYSRYDFNVTSLTQIPHGPTVYSMLRERSDTNT
;
A
#
# COMPACT_ATOMS: atom_id res chain seq x y z
N MET A 1 -23.37 -3.10 -18.33
CA MET A 1 -22.20 -3.88 -17.85
C MET A 1 -21.44 -3.01 -16.87
N LEU A 2 -21.33 -3.41 -15.60
CA LEU A 2 -20.55 -2.67 -14.61
C LEU A 2 -19.08 -3.02 -14.83
N ASN A 3 -18.35 -2.15 -15.52
CA ASN A 3 -16.93 -2.35 -15.79
C ASN A 3 -16.13 -1.86 -14.58
N THR A 4 -16.26 -2.55 -13.44
CA THR A 4 -15.51 -2.21 -12.24
C THR A 4 -14.09 -2.74 -12.39
N LYS A 5 -13.17 -1.88 -12.81
CA LYS A 5 -11.75 -2.19 -12.93
C LYS A 5 -10.99 -1.37 -11.91
N ILE A 6 -10.25 -2.05 -11.04
CA ILE A 6 -9.24 -1.39 -10.21
C ILE A 6 -8.23 -0.72 -11.15
N PRO A 7 -7.85 0.55 -10.91
CA PRO A 7 -6.84 1.22 -11.72
C PRO A 7 -5.59 0.38 -11.87
N GLN A 8 -4.92 0.49 -13.02
CA GLN A 8 -3.59 -0.11 -13.14
C GLN A 8 -2.64 0.57 -12.17
N HIS A 9 -1.70 -0.21 -11.61
CA HIS A 9 -0.60 0.35 -10.84
C HIS A 9 0.08 1.47 -11.62
N PRO A 10 0.44 2.59 -10.96
CA PRO A 10 1.24 3.63 -11.57
C PRO A 10 2.48 3.06 -12.25
N LYS A 11 2.78 3.57 -13.44
CA LYS A 11 3.99 3.19 -14.17
C LYS A 11 5.23 3.48 -13.30
N ASP A 12 6.23 2.61 -13.40
CA ASP A 12 7.50 2.75 -12.70
C ASP A 12 7.37 2.74 -11.16
N SER A 13 6.30 2.10 -10.63
CA SER A 13 6.14 1.82 -9.20
C SER A 13 6.40 0.35 -8.87
N TRP A 14 6.98 0.11 -7.70
CA TRP A 14 7.00 -1.20 -7.08
C TRP A 14 5.63 -1.53 -6.53
N ASN A 15 5.20 -2.78 -6.68
CA ASN A 15 3.95 -3.26 -6.10
C ASN A 15 4.21 -3.92 -4.74
N LEU A 16 3.66 -3.36 -3.67
CA LEU A 16 3.57 -4.06 -2.39
C LEU A 16 2.42 -5.06 -2.46
N ALA A 17 2.72 -6.23 -3.00
CA ALA A 17 1.70 -7.24 -3.33
C ALA A 17 1.05 -7.86 -2.10
N THR A 18 1.83 -8.33 -1.12
CA THR A 18 1.29 -8.97 0.09
C THR A 18 2.24 -8.85 1.25
N ILE A 19 1.70 -8.51 2.42
CA ILE A 19 2.36 -8.62 3.70
C ILE A 19 1.39 -9.31 4.67
N GLY A 20 1.90 -10.31 5.38
CA GLY A 20 1.09 -11.11 6.30
C GLY A 20 1.92 -11.53 7.50
N VAL A 21 1.27 -11.56 8.66
CA VAL A 21 1.86 -12.06 9.91
C VAL A 21 0.94 -13.14 10.43
N HIS A 22 1.52 -14.24 10.90
CA HIS A 22 0.76 -15.33 11.52
C HIS A 22 -0.10 -14.80 12.69
N PRO A 23 -1.35 -15.24 12.88
CA PRO A 23 -2.25 -14.73 13.92
C PRO A 23 -1.66 -14.72 15.33
N ASP A 24 -0.94 -15.78 15.71
CA ASP A 24 -0.27 -15.89 17.02
C ASP A 24 0.79 -14.81 17.25
N ASN A 25 1.21 -14.11 16.18
CA ASN A 25 2.23 -13.08 16.21
C ASN A 25 1.66 -11.67 15.95
N TRP A 26 0.33 -11.50 15.96
CA TRP A 26 -0.29 -10.18 15.83
C TRP A 26 0.00 -9.26 17.02
N GLY A 27 -0.09 -7.95 16.79
CA GLY A 27 0.14 -6.94 17.83
C GLY A 27 1.61 -6.70 18.19
N GLN A 28 2.54 -7.48 17.64
CA GLN A 28 3.98 -7.40 17.95
C GLN A 28 4.76 -6.45 17.02
N GLY A 29 4.09 -5.74 16.11
CA GLY A 29 4.75 -4.79 15.19
C GLY A 29 5.56 -5.42 14.04
N ILE A 30 5.50 -6.74 13.85
CA ILE A 30 6.29 -7.45 12.82
C ILE A 30 6.00 -6.94 11.40
N ALA A 31 4.72 -6.79 11.02
CA ALA A 31 4.36 -6.26 9.70
C ALA A 31 4.90 -4.84 9.48
N SER A 32 4.82 -4.00 10.51
CA SER A 32 5.34 -2.63 10.47
C SER A 32 6.87 -2.60 10.33
N ALA A 33 7.59 -3.52 10.99
CA ALA A 33 9.04 -3.64 10.87
C ALA A 33 9.46 -4.10 9.47
N LEU A 34 8.79 -5.13 8.92
CA LEU A 34 9.03 -5.60 7.56
C LEU A 34 8.73 -4.53 6.50
N LEU A 35 7.61 -3.81 6.67
CA LEU A 35 7.24 -2.71 5.79
C LEU A 35 8.28 -1.58 5.83
N ALA A 36 8.73 -1.18 7.02
CA ALA A 36 9.73 -0.14 7.18
C ALA A 36 11.07 -0.49 6.52
N ASP A 37 11.59 -1.71 6.75
CA ASP A 37 12.85 -2.16 6.12
C ASP A 37 12.72 -2.21 4.59
N GLY A 38 11.61 -2.73 4.07
CA GLY A 38 11.35 -2.78 2.63
C GLY A 38 11.30 -1.39 2.00
N LEU A 39 10.57 -0.45 2.62
CA LEU A 39 10.47 0.92 2.14
C LEU A 39 11.82 1.65 2.20
N GLN A 40 12.61 1.45 3.25
CA GLN A 40 13.94 2.05 3.37
C GLN A 40 14.86 1.65 2.21
N ARG A 41 14.79 0.40 1.74
CA ARG A 41 15.54 -0.06 0.57
C ARG A 41 15.07 0.60 -0.72
N LEU A 42 13.77 0.83 -0.85
CA LEU A 42 13.16 1.49 -2.00
C LEU A 42 13.42 3.01 -2.00
N ASP A 43 13.56 3.62 -0.82
CA ASP A 43 13.95 5.02 -0.66
C ASP A 43 15.36 5.28 -1.17
N ALA A 44 16.30 4.36 -0.92
CA ALA A 44 17.67 4.46 -1.40
C ALA A 44 17.79 4.53 -2.93
N ILE A 45 16.76 4.05 -3.66
CA ILE A 45 16.67 4.10 -5.12
C ILE A 45 15.58 5.07 -5.62
N GLN A 46 15.04 5.90 -4.73
CA GLN A 46 13.96 6.87 -5.02
C GLN A 46 12.75 6.26 -5.74
N ALA A 47 12.39 5.03 -5.35
CA ALA A 47 11.30 4.30 -6.00
C ALA A 47 9.91 4.74 -5.47
N LYS A 48 8.94 4.75 -6.38
CA LYS A 48 7.51 4.82 -6.03
C LYS A 48 7.02 3.46 -5.59
N VAL A 49 6.03 3.41 -4.71
CA VAL A 49 5.42 2.15 -4.25
C VAL A 49 3.90 2.27 -4.28
N SER A 50 3.24 1.30 -4.91
CA SER A 50 1.78 1.23 -4.94
C SER A 50 1.27 -0.05 -4.28
N LEU A 51 0.02 -0.01 -3.83
CA LEU A 51 -0.70 -1.15 -3.26
C LEU A 51 -2.21 -0.99 -3.44
N GLU A 52 -2.91 -2.09 -3.26
CA GLU A 52 -4.36 -2.10 -3.01
C GLU A 52 -4.67 -2.71 -1.65
N THR A 53 -5.74 -2.23 -1.03
CA THR A 53 -6.33 -2.90 0.12
C THR A 53 -7.83 -2.72 0.17
N SER A 54 -8.55 -3.67 0.75
CA SER A 54 -10.00 -3.60 1.00
C SER A 54 -10.34 -3.40 2.48
N ASP A 55 -9.33 -3.24 3.33
CA ASP A 55 -9.48 -3.05 4.77
C ASP A 55 -9.09 -1.61 5.15
N SER A 56 -10.03 -0.86 5.73
CA SER A 56 -9.80 0.52 6.16
C SER A 56 -8.74 0.65 7.25
N ARG A 57 -8.50 -0.41 8.04
CA ARG A 57 -7.40 -0.46 9.02
C ARG A 57 -6.04 -0.44 8.33
N ASN A 58 -5.93 -1.11 7.18
CA ASN A 58 -4.72 -1.09 6.38
C ASN A 58 -4.49 0.28 5.74
N VAL A 59 -5.55 1.00 5.34
CA VAL A 59 -5.42 2.39 4.87
C VAL A 59 -4.76 3.25 5.94
N THR A 60 -5.23 3.17 7.19
CA THR A 60 -4.64 3.92 8.31
C THR A 60 -3.20 3.50 8.59
N LEU A 61 -2.87 2.20 8.48
CA LEU A 61 -1.50 1.71 8.62
C LEU A 61 -0.59 2.30 7.54
N TYR A 62 -0.95 2.15 6.26
CA TYR A 62 -0.12 2.56 5.14
C TYR A 62 0.02 4.08 5.04
N SER A 63 -0.99 4.86 5.42
CA SER A 63 -0.87 6.32 5.45
C SER A 63 0.18 6.85 6.44
N ARG A 64 0.56 6.08 7.47
CA ARG A 64 1.70 6.44 8.34
C ARG A 64 3.06 6.30 7.66
N TYR A 65 3.10 5.63 6.52
CA TYR A 65 4.27 5.45 5.67
C TYR A 65 4.15 6.26 4.37
N ASP A 66 3.42 7.37 4.40
CA ASP A 66 3.23 8.30 3.27
C ASP A 66 2.51 7.71 2.04
N PHE A 67 1.78 6.60 2.21
CA PHE A 67 0.84 6.15 1.20
C PHE A 67 -0.43 7.00 1.23
N ASN A 68 -0.76 7.59 0.09
CA ASN A 68 -1.96 8.38 -0.11
C ASN A 68 -2.96 7.58 -0.96
N VAL A 69 -4.25 7.64 -0.62
CA VAL A 69 -5.30 7.04 -1.45
C VAL A 69 -5.39 7.80 -2.78
N THR A 70 -5.22 7.10 -3.89
CA THR A 70 -5.31 7.65 -5.25
C THR A 70 -6.61 7.26 -5.95
N SER A 71 -7.25 6.19 -5.51
CA SER A 71 -8.55 5.76 -6.04
C SER A 71 -9.34 4.93 -5.04
N LEU A 72 -10.67 5.04 -5.13
CA LEU A 72 -11.64 4.19 -4.46
C LEU A 72 -12.45 3.44 -5.53
N THR A 73 -12.33 2.12 -5.56
CA THR A 73 -13.08 1.27 -6.47
C THR A 73 -14.19 0.55 -5.71
N GLN A 74 -15.44 0.88 -6.00
CA GLN A 74 -16.60 0.17 -5.46
C GLN A 74 -16.86 -1.09 -6.27
N ILE A 75 -16.64 -2.25 -5.66
CA ILE A 75 -16.96 -3.55 -6.28
C ILE A 75 -18.45 -3.86 -6.05
N PRO A 76 -19.25 -4.07 -7.10
CA PRO A 76 -20.64 -4.49 -6.95
C PRO A 76 -20.72 -5.78 -6.12
N HIS A 77 -21.48 -5.75 -5.02
CA HIS A 77 -21.59 -6.85 -4.06
C HIS A 77 -20.26 -7.28 -3.42
N GLY A 78 -19.23 -6.43 -3.47
CA GLY A 78 -17.91 -6.68 -2.91
C GLY A 78 -17.42 -5.55 -2.01
N PRO A 79 -16.19 -5.64 -1.49
CA PRO A 79 -15.62 -4.57 -0.68
C PRO A 79 -15.27 -3.34 -1.54
N THR A 80 -15.14 -2.18 -0.89
CA THR A 80 -14.44 -1.05 -1.49
C THR A 80 -12.94 -1.36 -1.50
N VAL A 81 -12.30 -1.17 -2.65
CA VAL A 81 -10.85 -1.28 -2.79
C VAL A 81 -10.23 0.10 -2.84
N TYR A 82 -9.23 0.32 -1.99
CA TYR A 82 -8.41 1.52 -1.91
C TYR A 82 -7.12 1.25 -2.70
N SER A 83 -6.89 1.96 -3.78
CA SER A 83 -5.57 2.04 -4.41
C SER A 83 -4.78 3.14 -3.72
N MET A 84 -3.56 2.85 -3.28
CA MET A 84 -2.71 3.79 -2.58
C MET A 84 -1.34 3.89 -3.23
N LEU A 85 -0.77 5.09 -3.22
CA LEU A 85 0.54 5.39 -3.77
C LEU A 85 1.38 6.12 -2.74
N ARG A 86 2.59 5.63 -2.55
CA ARG A 86 3.70 6.35 -1.94
C ARG A 86 4.60 6.85 -3.07
N GLU A 87 4.74 8.17 -3.17
CA GLU A 87 5.67 8.78 -4.10
C GLU A 87 7.13 8.49 -3.70
N ARG A 88 8.07 8.84 -4.57
CA ARG A 88 9.49 8.78 -4.21
C ARG A 88 9.74 9.65 -2.97
N SER A 89 10.52 9.16 -2.01
CA SER A 89 11.01 10.02 -0.94
C SER A 89 12.01 11.02 -1.52
N ASP A 90 11.62 12.29 -1.55
CA ASP A 90 12.53 13.40 -1.77
C ASP A 90 13.36 13.59 -0.49
N THR A 91 14.33 12.72 -0.22
CA THR A 91 15.36 13.00 0.79
C THR A 91 16.29 14.07 0.24
N ASN A 92 15.84 15.32 0.28
CA ASN A 92 16.68 16.49 0.16
C ASN A 92 16.46 17.38 1.39
N THR A 93 16.97 16.93 2.54
CA THR A 93 17.28 17.77 3.70
C THR A 93 18.40 17.11 4.49
#